data_AF-C5ZZZ2-F1
#
_entry.id   AF-C5ZZZ2-F1
#
_cell.length_a   1.000
_cell.length_b   1.000
_cell.length_c   1.000
_cell.angle_alpha   90.00
_cell.angle_beta   90.00
_cell.angle_gamma   90.00
#
_symmetry.space_group_name_H-M   'P 1'
#
loop_
_entity.id
_entity.type
_entity.pdbx_description
1 polymer ?
#
loop_
_entity_poly.entity_id
_entity_poly.type
_entity_poly.pdbx_seq_one_letter_code
_entity_poly.pdbx_strand_id
1 'polypeptide(L)'
;MKKIGEHKAKKGLIRFEIEEKDNVAIDVKITGDFFVYPEETIAELEETLKGRNLEELENLIDDFFAVRLDVEMPYINVEDFKLALKNALSDGNEED
;
A
#
# COMPACT_ATOMS: atom_id res chain seq x y z
N MET A 1 6.61 8.72 -12.82
CA MET A 1 7.30 7.43 -12.92
C MET A 1 6.35 6.35 -12.41
N LYS A 2 6.36 5.15 -13.00
CA LYS A 2 5.60 4.02 -12.44
C LYS A 2 6.52 3.24 -11.50
N LYS A 3 6.05 2.99 -10.28
CA LYS A 3 6.70 2.22 -9.23
C LYS A 3 5.85 0.99 -8.92
N ILE A 4 6.48 -0.17 -8.77
CA ILE A 4 5.77 -1.42 -8.51
C ILE A 4 6.52 -2.17 -7.41
N GLY A 5 5.80 -2.66 -6.42
CA GLY A 5 6.37 -3.47 -5.35
C GLY A 5 5.39 -4.52 -4.89
N GLU A 6 5.92 -5.67 -4.47
CA GLU A 6 5.12 -6.76 -3.96
C GLU A 6 5.70 -7.31 -2.66
N HIS A 7 4.82 -7.82 -1.80
CA HIS A 7 5.18 -8.51 -0.57
C HIS A 7 4.39 -9.80 -0.43
N LYS A 8 5.11 -10.89 -0.14
CA LYS A 8 4.52 -12.19 0.18
C LYS A 8 4.34 -12.27 1.69
N ALA A 9 3.10 -12.09 2.13
CA ALA A 9 2.71 -12.30 3.51
C ALA A 9 2.77 -13.80 3.88
N LYS A 10 2.50 -14.12 5.15
CA LYS A 10 2.45 -15.51 5.62
C LYS A 10 1.47 -16.37 4.80
N LYS A 11 0.35 -15.79 4.38
CA LYS A 11 -0.51 -16.29 3.31
C LYS A 11 -0.97 -15.11 2.47
N GLY A 12 -0.87 -15.24 1.16
CA GLY A 12 -1.28 -14.21 0.23
C GLY A 12 -0.14 -13.37 -0.32
N LEU A 13 -0.48 -12.50 -1.26
CA LEU A 13 0.43 -11.58 -1.95
C LEU A 13 -0.22 -10.21 -1.98
N ILE A 14 0.51 -9.17 -1.56
CA ILE A 14 0.09 -7.77 -1.69
C ILE A 14 1.00 -7.11 -2.74
N ARG A 15 0.41 -6.38 -3.68
CA ARG A 15 1.11 -5.67 -4.74
C ARG A 15 0.63 -4.23 -4.81
N PHE A 16 1.58 -3.31 -4.73
CA PHE A 16 1.39 -1.88 -4.98
C PHE A 16 1.85 -1.53 -6.39
N GLU A 17 1.03 -0.75 -7.10
CA GLU A 17 1.40 -0.04 -8.31
C GLU A 17 1.14 1.45 -8.04
N ILE A 18 2.19 2.26 -8.10
CA ILE A 18 2.12 3.70 -7.81
C ILE A 18 2.55 4.46 -9.05
N GLU A 19 1.70 5.35 -9.52
CA GLU A 19 2.08 6.38 -10.48
C GLU A 19 2.51 7.62 -9.71
N GLU A 20 3.77 8.00 -9.87
CA GLU A 20 4.37 9.14 -9.19
C GLU A 20 4.55 10.31 -10.16
N LYS A 21 4.34 11.54 -9.67
CA LYS A 21 4.78 12.77 -10.31
C LYS A 21 5.25 13.77 -9.26
N ASP A 22 6.46 14.29 -9.41
CA ASP A 22 7.04 15.29 -8.49
C ASP A 22 6.98 14.86 -7.01
N ASN A 23 7.36 13.60 -6.71
CA ASN A 23 7.30 12.99 -5.37
C ASN A 23 5.87 12.85 -4.80
N VAL A 24 4.83 12.96 -5.64
CA VAL A 24 3.43 12.77 -5.28
C VAL A 24 2.87 11.54 -5.97
N ALA A 25 2.18 10.67 -5.23
CA ALA A 25 1.45 9.53 -5.75
C ALA A 25 0.17 9.99 -6.46
N ILE A 26 0.23 10.22 -7.78
CA ILE A 26 -0.93 10.66 -8.57
C ILE A 26 -1.95 9.54 -8.81
N ASP A 27 -1.52 8.28 -8.73
CA ASP A 27 -2.40 7.11 -8.71
C ASP A 27 -1.78 6.01 -7.85
N VAL A 28 -2.62 5.25 -7.14
CA VAL A 28 -2.21 4.14 -6.29
C VAL A 28 -3.18 3.00 -6.52
N LYS A 29 -2.63 1.82 -6.81
CA LYS A 29 -3.41 0.61 -6.97
C LYS A 29 -2.84 -0.51 -6.12
N ILE A 30 -3.69 -1.15 -5.34
CA ILE A 30 -3.37 -2.23 -4.41
C ILE A 30 -4.13 -3.46 -4.89
N THR A 31 -3.38 -4.47 -5.31
CA THR A 31 -3.93 -5.74 -5.81
C THR A 31 -3.24 -6.91 -5.14
N GLY A 32 -3.82 -8.10 -5.24
CA GLY A 32 -3.22 -9.26 -4.61
C GLY A 32 -4.16 -10.40 -4.36
N ASP A 33 -3.60 -11.46 -3.78
CA ASP A 33 -4.35 -12.58 -3.23
C ASP A 33 -4.37 -12.39 -1.71
N PHE A 34 -5.28 -11.55 -1.22
CA PHE A 34 -5.45 -11.28 0.20
C PHE A 34 -6.91 -10.98 0.49
N PHE A 35 -7.31 -11.07 1.75
CA PHE A 35 -8.69 -10.82 2.16
C PHE A 35 -8.73 -9.65 3.14
N VAL A 36 -9.53 -8.64 2.81
CA VAL A 36 -9.89 -7.54 3.71
C VAL A 36 -11.39 -7.37 3.67
N TYR A 37 -12.00 -7.29 4.85
CA TYR A 37 -13.43 -7.06 5.01
C TYR A 37 -13.64 -5.80 5.86
N PRO A 38 -14.49 -4.85 5.42
CA PRO A 38 -15.22 -4.85 4.15
C PRO A 38 -14.28 -4.64 2.93
N GLU A 39 -14.68 -5.13 1.75
CA GLU A 39 -13.87 -5.08 0.52
C GLU A 39 -13.55 -3.64 0.08
N GLU A 40 -14.45 -2.70 0.36
CA GLU A 40 -14.28 -1.27 0.07
C GLU A 40 -13.07 -0.64 0.76
N THR A 41 -12.60 -1.24 1.86
CA THR A 41 -11.44 -0.77 2.64
C THR A 41 -10.21 -0.55 1.76
N ILE A 42 -9.99 -1.40 0.76
CA ILE A 42 -8.84 -1.27 -0.14
C ILE A 42 -9.00 -0.07 -1.07
N ALA A 43 -10.19 0.14 -1.64
CA ALA A 43 -10.46 1.29 -2.50
C ALA A 43 -10.34 2.60 -1.70
N GLU A 44 -10.82 2.63 -0.46
CA GLU A 44 -10.68 3.78 0.43
C GLU A 44 -9.21 4.04 0.80
N LEU A 45 -8.40 2.99 0.98
CA LEU A 45 -6.96 3.13 1.21
C LEU A 45 -6.26 3.72 -0.02
N GLU A 46 -6.56 3.20 -1.23
CA GLU A 46 -6.03 3.73 -2.49
C GLU A 46 -6.35 5.23 -2.65
N GLU A 47 -7.60 5.64 -2.40
CA GLU A 47 -8.02 7.06 -2.44
C GLU A 47 -7.32 7.90 -1.37
N THR A 48 -7.08 7.35 -0.18
CA THR A 48 -6.39 8.05 0.91
C THR A 48 -4.93 8.36 0.55
N LEU A 49 -4.26 7.42 -0.13
CA LEU A 49 -2.86 7.53 -0.55
C LEU A 49 -2.70 8.40 -1.82
N LYS A 50 -3.74 8.47 -2.66
CA LYS A 50 -3.73 9.27 -3.87
C LYS A 50 -3.61 10.77 -3.57
N GLY A 51 -2.76 11.45 -4.33
CA GLY A 51 -2.46 12.87 -4.19
C GLY A 51 -1.54 13.21 -2.99
N ARG A 52 -0.95 12.21 -2.34
CA ARG A 52 -0.07 12.39 -1.18
C ARG A 52 1.40 12.25 -1.56
N ASN A 53 2.27 12.83 -0.74
CA ASN A 53 3.70 12.70 -0.93
C ASN A 53 4.14 11.26 -0.63
N LEU A 54 5.09 10.72 -1.40
CA LEU A 54 5.60 9.36 -1.21
C LEU A 54 6.13 9.11 0.21
N GLU A 55 6.72 10.12 0.83
CA GLU A 55 7.27 10.04 2.19
C GLU A 55 6.19 9.94 3.28
N GLU A 56 4.95 10.34 2.97
CA GLU A 56 3.82 10.32 3.90
C GLU A 56 3.02 9.00 3.82
N LEU A 57 3.15 8.24 2.73
CA LEU A 57 2.31 7.08 2.46
C LEU A 57 2.40 6.01 3.55
N GLU A 58 3.59 5.79 4.10
CA GLU A 58 3.79 4.80 5.16
C GLU A 58 2.99 5.16 6.42
N ASN A 59 3.05 6.43 6.85
CA ASN A 59 2.30 6.91 8.01
C ASN A 59 0.80 6.90 7.76
N LEU A 60 0.36 7.25 6.54
CA LEU A 60 -1.05 7.23 6.16
C LEU A 60 -1.66 5.83 6.22
N ILE A 61 -0.88 4.78 5.88
CA ILE A 61 -1.32 3.40 6.04
C ILE A 61 -1.57 3.09 7.52
N ASP A 62 -0.63 3.44 8.40
CA ASP A 62 -0.78 3.24 9.85
C ASP A 62 -2.02 3.98 10.38
N ASP A 63 -2.15 5.28 10.08
CA ASP A 63 -3.29 6.09 10.52
C ASP A 63 -4.63 5.55 10.01
N PHE A 64 -4.68 5.09 8.76
CA PHE A 64 -5.88 4.55 8.14
C PHE A 64 -6.41 3.31 8.87
N PHE A 65 -5.52 2.38 9.23
CA PHE A 65 -5.91 1.16 9.96
C PHE A 65 -6.05 1.38 11.46
N ALA A 66 -5.32 2.33 12.07
CA ALA A 66 -5.36 2.59 13.51
C ALA A 66 -6.76 2.99 14.02
N VAL A 67 -7.56 3.67 13.20
CA VAL A 67 -8.91 4.12 13.57
C VAL A 67 -10.02 3.16 13.14
N ARG A 68 -9.68 2.07 12.43
CA ARG A 68 -10.65 1.13 11.85
C ARG A 68 -10.68 -0.18 12.62
N LEU A 69 -11.52 -0.22 13.65
CA LEU A 69 -11.74 -1.43 14.46
C LEU A 69 -12.66 -2.47 13.78
N ASP A 70 -13.36 -2.06 12.71
CA ASP A 70 -14.30 -2.92 11.96
C ASP A 70 -13.62 -3.70 10.82
N VAL A 71 -12.34 -3.42 10.55
CA VAL A 71 -11.61 -4.04 9.45
C VAL A 71 -11.03 -5.39 9.87
N GLU A 72 -11.43 -6.45 9.17
CA GLU A 72 -10.88 -7.79 9.34
C GLU A 72 -9.90 -8.13 8.22
N MET A 73 -8.71 -8.59 8.59
CA MET A 73 -7.62 -8.95 7.67
C MET A 73 -7.08 -10.35 7.97
N PRO A 74 -7.73 -11.42 7.50
CA PRO A 74 -7.27 -12.78 7.78
C PRO A 74 -5.90 -13.06 7.15
N TYR A 75 -4.96 -13.53 7.97
CA TYR A 75 -3.61 -14.00 7.57
C TYR A 75 -2.62 -12.94 7.07
N ILE A 76 -3.02 -11.67 7.04
CA ILE A 76 -2.18 -10.51 6.75
C ILE A 76 -2.33 -9.49 7.88
N ASN A 77 -1.44 -8.50 7.93
CA ASN A 77 -1.50 -7.38 8.84
C ASN A 77 -1.02 -6.09 8.16
N VAL A 78 -1.11 -4.96 8.87
CA VAL A 78 -0.71 -3.64 8.38
C VAL A 78 0.77 -3.58 7.94
N GLU A 79 1.66 -4.30 8.62
CA GLU A 79 3.08 -4.36 8.23
C GLU A 79 3.27 -4.99 6.84
N ASP A 80 2.45 -5.97 6.46
CA ASP A 80 2.54 -6.60 5.14
C ASP A 80 2.27 -5.56 4.02
N PHE A 81 1.33 -4.62 4.24
CA PHE A 81 1.08 -3.51 3.31
C PHE A 81 2.26 -2.53 3.26
N LYS A 82 2.83 -2.18 4.41
CA LYS A 82 3.99 -1.28 4.48
C LYS A 82 5.22 -1.89 3.80
N LEU A 83 5.45 -3.19 3.93
CA LEU A 83 6.52 -3.88 3.23
C LEU A 83 6.32 -3.86 1.71
N ALA A 84 5.09 -4.07 1.23
CA ALA A 84 4.78 -3.97 -0.20
C ALA A 84 4.98 -2.54 -0.74
N LEU A 85 4.52 -1.53 0.01
CA LEU A 85 4.75 -0.12 -0.30
C LEU A 85 6.26 0.18 -0.35
N LYS A 86 7.00 -0.20 0.68
CA LYS A 86 8.44 0.04 0.76
C LYS A 86 9.18 -0.58 -0.42
N ASN A 87 8.82 -1.81 -0.80
CA ASN A 87 9.36 -2.45 -1.98
C ASN A 87 9.07 -1.62 -3.25
N ALA A 88 7.87 -1.06 -3.39
CA ALA A 88 7.53 -0.21 -4.54
C ALA A 88 8.34 1.09 -4.58
N LEU A 89 8.61 1.68 -3.41
CA LEU A 89 9.37 2.92 -3.29
C LEU A 89 10.88 2.68 -3.49
N SER A 90 11.40 1.56 -2.98
CA SER A 90 12.81 1.15 -3.06
C SER A 90 13.23 0.63 -4.43
N ASP A 91 12.34 0.06 -5.24
CA ASP A 91 12.64 -0.35 -6.64
C ASP A 91 12.91 0.85 -7.57
N GLY A 92 12.72 2.08 -7.07
CA GLY A 92 13.23 3.30 -7.72
C GLY A 92 14.61 3.76 -7.23
N ASN A 93 15.24 3.03 -6.31
CA ASN A 93 16.57 3.25 -5.74
C ASN A 93 17.40 1.95 -5.80
N GLU A 94 17.39 1.25 -6.94
CA GLU A 94 18.60 0.52 -7.35
C GLU A 94 19.60 1.56 -7.85
N GLU A 95 20.35 2.15 -6.91
CA GLU A 95 21.65 2.77 -7.20
C GLU A 95 22.68 1.64 -7.38
N ASP A 96 23.32 1.67 -8.56
CA ASP A 96 24.51 0.96 -9.06
C ASP A 96 24.45 -0.55 -9.42
#